data_AF-A0A6A4J3I9-F1
#
_entry.id   AF-A0A6A4J3I9-F1
#
_cell.length_a   1.000
_cell.length_b   1.000
_cell.length_c   1.000
_cell.angle_alpha   90.00
_cell.angle_beta   90.00
_cell.angle_gamma   90.00
#
_symmetry.space_group_name_H-M   'P 1'
#
loop_
_entity.id
_entity.type
_entity.pdbx_description
1 polymer ?
#
loop_
_entity_poly.entity_id
_entity_poly.type
_entity_poly.pdbx_seq_one_letter_code
_entity_poly.pdbx_strand_id
1 'polypeptide(L)'
;MSFFQEGSNEYSAATKIMAELYETLNQIPHLKEDIVIDDRNKLTIGKRVVHSQKTGYPYILVVGRKCLQDPPEIEIIEQAPNAAPFTHSLPFPELVDYFTRRVQGSNGDDAIKANA
;
A
#
# COMPACT_ATOMS: atom_id res chain seq x y z
N MET A 1 15.82 -7.82 -2.98
CA MET A 1 14.37 -8.01 -2.76
C MET A 1 13.93 -9.19 -3.61
N SER A 2 13.53 -10.30 -2.99
CA SER A 2 13.27 -11.56 -3.69
C SER A 2 11.87 -11.58 -4.31
N PHE A 3 11.77 -12.06 -5.55
CA PHE A 3 10.51 -12.26 -6.26
C PHE A 3 9.92 -13.63 -5.91
N PHE A 4 8.59 -13.75 -5.87
CA PHE A 4 7.93 -15.04 -5.83
C PHE A 4 7.88 -15.62 -7.24
N GLN A 5 8.33 -16.86 -7.39
CA GLN A 5 8.25 -17.56 -8.67
C GLN A 5 6.81 -17.98 -8.92
N GLU A 6 6.25 -17.62 -10.08
CA GLU A 6 4.89 -18.01 -10.46
C GLU A 6 4.73 -19.54 -10.37
N GLY A 7 3.65 -19.97 -9.72
CA GLY A 7 3.39 -21.39 -9.42
C GLY A 7 4.07 -21.94 -8.16
N SER A 8 4.89 -21.16 -7.44
CA SER A 8 5.42 -21.59 -6.14
C SER A 8 4.39 -21.49 -5.00
N ASN A 9 4.65 -22.16 -3.89
CA ASN A 9 3.82 -22.08 -2.69
C ASN A 9 3.81 -20.65 -2.14
N GLU A 10 4.97 -19.98 -2.17
CA GLU A 10 5.12 -18.59 -1.75
C GLU A 10 4.33 -17.63 -2.63
N TYR A 11 4.33 -17.85 -3.96
CA TYR A 11 3.51 -17.06 -4.88
C TYR A 11 2.02 -17.22 -4.58
N SER A 12 1.58 -18.46 -4.34
CA SER A 12 0.18 -18.74 -4.00
C SER A 12 -0.22 -18.10 -2.67
N ALA A 13 0.65 -18.16 -1.66
CA ALA A 13 0.42 -17.52 -0.37
C ALA A 13 0.39 -15.99 -0.48
N ALA A 14 1.33 -15.39 -1.19
CA ALA A 14 1.36 -13.94 -1.43
C ALA A 14 0.13 -13.45 -2.22
N THR A 15 -0.34 -14.24 -3.19
CA THR A 15 -1.55 -13.93 -3.97
C THR A 15 -2.80 -13.93 -3.09
N LYS A 16 -2.92 -14.88 -2.15
CA LYS A 16 -4.02 -14.89 -1.18
C LYS A 16 -3.99 -13.66 -0.29
N ILE A 17 -2.83 -13.31 0.24
CA ILE A 17 -2.67 -12.11 1.08
C ILE A 17 -2.98 -10.84 0.29
N MET A 18 -2.56 -10.76 -0.98
CA MET A 18 -2.90 -9.62 -1.86
C MET A 18 -4.42 -9.50 -2.06
N ALA A 19 -5.12 -10.61 -2.29
CA ALA A 19 -6.58 -10.61 -2.43
C ALA A 19 -7.27 -10.18 -1.13
N GLU A 20 -6.86 -10.73 0.02
CA GLU A 20 -7.37 -10.34 1.33
C GLU A 20 -7.10 -8.86 1.64
N LEU A 21 -5.92 -8.35 1.27
CA LEU A 21 -5.54 -6.95 1.42
C LEU A 21 -6.47 -6.05 0.60
N TYR A 22 -6.68 -6.40 -0.66
CA TYR A 22 -7.59 -5.68 -1.55
C TYR A 22 -9.00 -5.61 -0.96
N GLU A 23 -9.58 -6.75 -0.60
CA GLU A 23 -10.94 -6.80 -0.05
C GLU A 23 -11.07 -5.99 1.25
N THR A 24 -10.08 -6.10 2.14
CA THR A 24 -10.03 -5.39 3.42
C THR A 24 -9.97 -3.87 3.22
N LEU A 25 -9.05 -3.40 2.38
CA LEU A 25 -8.91 -1.97 2.11
C LEU A 25 -10.11 -1.42 1.34
N ASN A 26 -10.74 -2.23 0.48
CA ASN A 26 -11.94 -1.84 -0.27
C ASN A 26 -13.19 -1.69 0.62
N GLN A 27 -13.17 -2.18 1.86
CA GLN A 27 -14.20 -1.89 2.86
C GLN A 27 -14.08 -0.48 3.47
N ILE A 28 -12.95 0.19 3.27
CA ILE A 28 -12.71 1.54 3.81
C ILE A 28 -13.40 2.55 2.89
N PRO A 29 -14.40 3.33 3.35
CA PRO A 29 -15.28 4.11 2.47
C PRO A 29 -14.59 5.03 1.48
N HIS A 30 -13.45 5.62 1.85
CA HIS A 30 -12.68 6.55 1.01
C HIS A 30 -11.62 5.88 0.13
N LEU A 31 -11.32 4.59 0.33
CA LEU A 31 -10.47 3.81 -0.58
C LEU A 31 -11.30 2.92 -1.51
N LYS A 32 -12.58 2.72 -1.19
CA LYS A 32 -13.47 1.88 -1.98
C LYS A 32 -13.43 2.31 -3.45
N GLU A 33 -13.21 1.35 -4.33
CA GLU A 33 -13.09 1.54 -5.79
C GLU A 33 -11.89 2.37 -6.26
N ASP A 34 -11.01 2.83 -5.37
CA ASP A 34 -9.79 3.62 -5.67
C ASP A 34 -8.49 2.83 -5.39
N ILE A 35 -8.56 1.51 -5.53
CA ILE A 35 -7.43 0.58 -5.32
C ILE A 35 -7.12 -0.13 -6.63
N VAL A 36 -5.85 -0.05 -7.04
CA VAL A 36 -5.33 -0.72 -8.24
C VAL A 36 -4.33 -1.80 -7.85
N ILE A 37 -4.54 -3.02 -8.34
CA ILE A 37 -3.57 -4.11 -8.23
C ILE A 37 -2.60 -4.03 -9.41
N ASP A 38 -1.31 -3.92 -9.13
CA ASP A 38 -0.25 -3.98 -10.14
C ASP A 38 0.40 -5.37 -10.15
N ASP A 39 -0.16 -6.26 -10.97
CA ASP A 39 0.26 -7.65 -11.16
C ASP A 39 1.20 -7.85 -12.36
N ARG A 40 1.75 -6.76 -12.93
CA ARG A 40 2.62 -6.82 -14.11
C ARG A 40 3.89 -7.64 -13.83
N ASN A 41 3.88 -8.90 -14.25
CA ASN A 41 4.96 -9.87 -14.06
C ASN A 41 6.21 -9.61 -14.93
N LYS A 42 6.08 -8.83 -16.01
CA LYS A 42 7.20 -8.43 -16.90
C LYS A 42 8.10 -7.32 -16.32
N LEU A 43 7.69 -6.69 -15.22
CA LEU A 43 8.42 -5.60 -14.59
C LEU A 43 8.97 -6.03 -13.23
N THR A 44 10.18 -5.57 -12.90
CA THR A 44 10.71 -5.71 -11.54
C THR A 44 9.87 -4.87 -10.56
N ILE A 45 9.84 -5.24 -9.28
CA ILE A 45 9.15 -4.49 -8.22
C ILE A 45 9.58 -3.02 -8.25
N GLY A 46 10.89 -2.74 -8.34
CA GLY A 46 11.40 -1.38 -8.42
C GLY A 46 10.86 -0.59 -9.62
N LYS A 47 10.73 -1.21 -10.80
CA LYS A 47 10.13 -0.55 -11.97
C LYS A 47 8.64 -0.25 -11.76
N ARG A 48 7.90 -1.17 -11.12
CA ARG A 48 6.50 -0.96 -10.76
C ARG A 48 6.34 0.20 -9.76
N VAL A 49 7.14 0.20 -8.69
CA VAL A 49 7.17 1.29 -7.70
C VAL A 49 7.48 2.63 -8.36
N VAL A 50 8.51 2.73 -9.20
CA VAL A 50 8.85 3.97 -9.91
C VAL A 50 7.72 4.42 -10.84
N HIS A 51 7.04 3.48 -11.51
CA HIS A 51 5.89 3.80 -12.34
C HIS A 51 4.75 4.36 -11.49
N SER A 52 4.38 3.68 -10.40
CA SER A 52 3.31 4.13 -9.50
C SER A 52 3.61 5.48 -8.86
N GLN A 53 4.88 5.74 -8.54
CA GLN A 53 5.34 7.04 -8.05
C GLN A 53 5.08 8.14 -9.09
N LYS A 54 5.50 7.91 -10.34
CA LYS A 54 5.30 8.86 -11.44
C LYS A 54 3.84 9.07 -11.82
N THR A 55 2.99 8.05 -11.63
CA THR A 55 1.54 8.18 -11.82
C THR A 55 0.88 9.04 -10.75
N GLY A 56 1.51 9.16 -9.57
CA GLY A 56 1.00 9.98 -8.46
C GLY A 56 0.13 9.23 -7.46
N TYR A 57 0.21 7.90 -7.37
CA TYR A 57 -0.54 7.14 -6.36
C TYR A 57 -0.08 7.49 -4.93
N PRO A 58 -0.92 8.05 -4.05
CA PRO A 58 -0.48 8.57 -2.76
C PRO A 58 0.15 7.51 -1.85
N TYR A 59 -0.29 6.25 -2.00
CA TYR A 59 0.21 5.10 -1.27
C TYR A 59 0.53 3.97 -2.25
N ILE A 60 1.67 3.31 -2.05
CA ILE A 60 2.06 2.12 -2.80
C ILE A 60 2.33 1.02 -1.78
N LEU A 61 1.53 -0.04 -1.82
CA LEU A 61 1.64 -1.18 -0.93
C LEU A 61 2.38 -2.31 -1.65
N VAL A 62 3.47 -2.78 -1.07
CA VAL A 62 4.32 -3.83 -1.65
C VAL A 62 4.11 -5.13 -0.88
N VAL A 63 3.44 -6.09 -1.52
CA VAL A 63 3.33 -7.48 -1.04
C VAL A 63 4.64 -8.22 -1.36
N GLY A 64 5.65 -8.00 -0.51
CA GLY A 64 6.96 -8.63 -0.60
C GLY A 64 7.10 -9.85 0.31
N ARG A 65 8.34 -10.37 0.44
CA ARG A 65 8.65 -11.56 1.28
C ARG A 65 8.14 -11.49 2.72
N LYS A 66 8.03 -10.29 3.29
CA LYS A 66 7.55 -10.11 4.65
C LYS A 66 6.07 -10.43 4.83
N CYS A 67 5.29 -10.51 3.75
CA CYS A 67 3.90 -10.95 3.85
C CYS A 67 3.79 -12.42 4.30
N LEU A 68 4.83 -13.24 4.12
CA LEU A 68 4.84 -14.64 4.54
C LEU A 68 5.23 -14.84 6.02
N GLN A 69 5.42 -13.74 6.76
CA GLN A 69 5.67 -13.79 8.20
C GLN A 69 4.35 -13.90 8.96
N ASP A 70 4.46 -14.14 10.26
CA ASP A 70 3.32 -14.16 11.18
C ASP A 70 3.55 -13.14 12.30
N PRO A 71 2.81 -12.00 12.32
CA PRO A 71 1.77 -11.61 11.36
C PRO A 71 2.34 -11.18 9.99
N PRO A 72 1.57 -11.29 8.88
CA PRO A 72 1.98 -10.76 7.58
C PRO A 72 2.31 -9.27 7.65
N GLU A 73 3.51 -8.86 7.24
CA GLU A 73 3.86 -7.44 7.11
C GLU A 73 3.79 -6.96 5.66
N ILE A 74 3.20 -5.77 5.49
CA ILE A 74 3.11 -5.07 4.20
C ILE A 74 4.00 -3.84 4.25
N GLU A 75 4.82 -3.66 3.21
CA GLU A 75 5.59 -2.43 3.04
C GLU A 75 4.73 -1.35 2.39
N ILE A 76 4.76 -0.15 2.96
CA ILE A 76 3.98 1.00 2.54
C ILE A 76 4.95 2.10 2.15
N ILE A 77 4.82 2.60 0.92
CA ILE A 77 5.53 3.77 0.43
C ILE A 77 4.50 4.89 0.32
N GLU A 78 4.66 5.92 1.15
CA GLU A 78 3.85 7.12 1.15
C GLU A 78 4.50 8.20 0.29
N GLN A 79 3.74 8.80 -0.61
CA GLN A 79 4.19 9.94 -1.39
C GLN A 79 3.81 11.26 -0.71
N ALA A 80 4.71 12.23 -0.77
CA ALA A 80 4.47 13.59 -0.32
C ALA A 80 4.69 14.56 -1.50
N PRO A 81 3.85 15.59 -1.69
CA PRO A 81 3.94 16.50 -2.84
C PRO A 81 5.30 17.18 -3.02
N ASN A 82 6.01 17.44 -1.91
CA ASN A 82 7.25 18.21 -1.90
C ASN A 82 8.35 17.57 -1.05
N ALA A 83 8.26 16.27 -0.75
CA ALA A 83 9.25 15.57 0.04
C ALA A 83 9.56 14.19 -0.54
N ALA A 84 10.68 13.63 -0.12
CA ALA A 84 11.01 12.26 -0.48
C ALA A 84 9.93 11.30 0.05
N PRO A 85 9.62 10.22 -0.70
CA PRO A 85 8.70 9.20 -0.22
C PRO A 85 9.16 8.63 1.12
N PHE A 86 8.20 8.37 2.01
CA PHE A 86 8.45 7.72 3.28
C PHE A 86 8.06 6.24 3.20
N THR A 87 8.99 5.35 3.55
CA THR A 87 8.76 3.90 3.54
C THR A 87 8.73 3.35 4.95
N HIS A 88 7.71 2.56 5.26
CA HIS A 88 7.60 1.82 6.52
C HIS A 88 6.92 0.46 6.28
N SER A 89 6.88 -0.40 7.28
CA SER A 89 6.16 -1.68 7.23
C SER A 89 5.15 -1.73 8.36
N LEU A 90 3.96 -2.28 8.10
CA LEU A 90 2.93 -2.52 9.11
C LEU A 90 2.43 -3.96 9.02
N PRO A 91 2.12 -4.60 10.16
CA PRO A 91 1.35 -5.83 10.19
C PRO A 91 -0.01 -5.63 9.52
N PHE A 92 -0.47 -6.64 8.79
CA PHE A 92 -1.74 -6.62 8.08
C PHE A 92 -2.93 -6.16 8.96
N PRO A 93 -3.08 -6.63 10.22
CA PRO A 93 -4.18 -6.19 11.08
C PRO A 93 -4.19 -4.69 11.39
N GLU A 94 -3.04 -4.01 11.30
CA GLU A 94 -2.91 -2.58 11.63
C GLU A 94 -3.25 -1.66 10.43
N LEU A 95 -3.37 -2.22 9.22
CA LEU A 95 -3.58 -1.43 8.00
C LEU A 95 -4.93 -0.71 7.99
N VAL A 96 -5.99 -1.36 8.49
CA VAL A 96 -7.33 -0.75 8.53
C VAL A 96 -7.33 0.50 9.39
N ASP A 97 -6.80 0.39 10.61
CA ASP A 97 -6.69 1.51 11.53
C ASP A 97 -5.82 2.63 10.96
N TYR A 98 -4.68 2.26 10.36
CA TYR A 98 -3.78 3.21 9.72
C TYR A 98 -4.48 4.03 8.62
N PHE A 99 -5.13 3.36 7.65
CA PHE A 99 -5.79 4.05 6.54
C PHE A 99 -7.08 4.76 6.94
N THR A 100 -7.76 4.30 8.00
CA THR A 100 -8.92 5.00 8.57
C THR A 100 -8.52 6.31 9.23
N ARG A 101 -7.43 6.33 9.99
CA ARG A 101 -6.94 7.55 10.67
C ARG A 101 -6.38 8.58 9.70
N ARG A 102 -5.72 8.16 8.61
CA ARG A 102 -5.14 9.10 7.63
C ARG A 102 -6.17 9.96 6.92
N VAL A 103 -7.43 9.53 6.83
CA VAL A 103 -8.52 10.38 6.31
C VAL A 103 -9.02 11.43 7.27
N GLN A 104 -8.87 11.20 8.57
CA GLN A 104 -9.17 12.23 9.55
C GLN A 104 -8.11 13.33 9.55
N GLY A 105 -6.85 12.99 9.19
CA GLY A 105 -5.74 13.95 9.06
C GLY A 105 -5.77 14.79 7.78
N SER A 106 -6.20 14.24 6.64
CA SER A 106 -6.26 14.99 5.37
C SER A 106 -7.40 16.02 5.29
N ASN A 107 -8.40 15.91 6.17
CA ASN A 107 -9.46 16.92 6.31
C ASN A 107 -9.06 18.10 7.23
N GLY A 108 -7.84 18.09 7.79
CA GLY A 108 -7.38 19.08 8.78
C GLY A 108 -6.50 20.20 8.24
N ASP A 109 -5.94 20.07 7.04
CA ASP A 109 -4.91 21.01 6.55
C ASP A 109 -5.45 22.28 5.86
N ASP A 110 -6.78 22.41 5.72
CA ASP A 110 -7.44 23.67 5.34
C ASP A 110 -7.94 24.50 6.55
N ALA A 111 -7.77 24.01 7.78
CA ALA A 111 -8.26 24.71 8.99
C ALA A 111 -7.27 25.74 9.57
N ILE A 112 -6.03 25.85 9.07
CA ILE A 112 -5.05 26.87 9.51
C ILE A 112 -4.92 28.04 8.51
N LYS A 113 -6.02 28.40 7.84
CA LYS A 113 -6.15 29.72 7.17
C LYS A 113 -7.35 30.55 7.62
N ALA A 114 -8.06 30.11 8.65
CA ALA A 114 -9.15 30.89 9.24
C ALA A 114 -9.04 30.81 10.76
N ASN A 115 -8.13 31.59 11.35
CA ASN A 115 -8.38 32.39 12.54
C ASN A 115 -7.06 32.98 13.07
N ALA A 116 -7.05 34.33 13.10
CA ALA A 116 -6.22 35.23 13.91
C ALA A 116 -4.74 35.41 13.52
#